data_AF-A0A946BVP4-F1
#
_entry.id   AF-A0A946BVP4-F1
#
_cell.length_a   1.000
_cell.length_b   1.000
_cell.length_c   1.000
_cell.angle_alpha   90.00
_cell.angle_beta   90.00
_cell.angle_gamma   90.00
#
_symmetry.space_group_name_H-M   'P 1'
#
loop_
_entity.id
_entity.type
_entity.pdbx_description
1 polymer ?
#
loop_
_entity_poly.entity_id
_entity_poly.type
_entity_poly.pdbx_seq_one_letter_code
_entity_poly.pdbx_strand_id
1 'polypeptide(L)'
;LKRYPENKIVWAHMGLSKELTTMSPAQHVRLMGERLDAYPNLYLDISWDVIYNSYHRWGEIFVPFFNAYSTRILPGTDFVAADYKTWEDYARELEVTSRALRVLEDDAFRNIALGQNYFELMEIPYEAPALCSVDEPSR
;
A
#
# COMPACT_ATOMS: atom_id res chain seq x y z
N LEU A 1 16.70 9.47 -3.73
CA LEU A 1 15.75 10.39 -3.07
C LEU A 1 16.29 11.83 -3.02
N LYS A 2 17.37 12.13 -2.27
CA LYS A 2 17.95 13.50 -2.20
C LYS A 2 18.31 14.18 -3.54
N ARG A 3 18.67 13.39 -4.57
CA ARG A 3 19.08 13.93 -5.87
C ARG A 3 17.92 14.49 -6.70
N TYR A 4 16.71 13.98 -6.48
CA TYR A 4 15.49 14.32 -7.22
C TYR A 4 14.39 14.67 -6.23
N PRO A 5 14.53 15.77 -5.47
CA PRO A 5 13.64 16.09 -4.36
C PRO A 5 12.23 16.43 -4.83
N GLU A 6 12.06 16.94 -6.05
CA GLU A 6 10.77 17.36 -6.61
C GLU A 6 10.00 16.22 -7.29
N ASN A 7 10.64 15.08 -7.55
CA ASN A 7 9.98 13.95 -8.19
C ASN A 7 9.17 13.17 -7.16
N LYS A 8 7.90 12.89 -7.47
CA LYS A 8 7.17 11.79 -6.82
C LYS A 8 7.88 10.48 -7.16
N ILE A 9 8.23 9.70 -6.14
CA ILE A 9 8.93 8.42 -6.28
C ILE A 9 8.10 7.36 -5.57
N VAL A 10 7.66 6.34 -6.31
CA VAL A 10 6.97 5.17 -5.75
C VAL A 10 7.98 4.04 -5.56
N TRP A 11 8.16 3.57 -4.33
CA TRP A 11 9.04 2.44 -4.05
C TRP A 11 8.24 1.14 -4.06
N ALA A 12 8.46 0.34 -5.11
CA ALA A 12 7.87 -0.97 -5.30
C ALA A 12 8.03 -1.87 -4.06
N HIS A 13 6.93 -2.52 -3.66
CA HIS A 13 6.87 -3.53 -2.60
C HIS A 13 7.54 -3.11 -1.28
N MET A 14 7.39 -1.83 -0.88
CA MET A 14 8.07 -1.23 0.28
C MET A 14 9.59 -1.46 0.30
N GLY A 15 10.21 -1.57 -0.88
CA GLY A 15 11.64 -1.83 -1.04
C GLY A 15 12.11 -3.20 -0.58
N LEU A 16 11.19 -4.15 -0.38
CA LEU A 16 11.53 -5.50 0.02
C LEU A 16 12.07 -6.29 -1.16
N SER A 17 13.32 -6.76 -1.05
CA SER A 17 13.92 -7.72 -1.99
C SER A 17 13.99 -9.11 -1.35
N LYS A 18 14.21 -10.15 -2.18
CA LYS A 18 14.40 -11.53 -1.70
C LYS A 18 15.53 -11.66 -0.66
N GLU A 19 16.55 -10.81 -0.75
CA GLU A 19 17.71 -10.79 0.14
C GLU A 19 17.41 -10.17 1.52
N LEU A 20 16.30 -9.43 1.63
CA LEU A 20 15.90 -8.71 2.84
C LEU A 20 14.78 -9.42 3.62
N THR A 21 14.39 -10.62 3.20
CA THR A 21 13.29 -11.40 3.81
C THR A 21 13.60 -11.86 5.24
N THR A 22 14.87 -11.82 5.68
CA THR A 22 15.27 -12.15 7.06
C THR A 22 15.19 -10.95 8.02
N MET A 23 14.90 -9.74 7.53
CA MET A 23 14.72 -8.55 8.38
C MET A 23 13.45 -8.71 9.23
N SER A 24 13.45 -8.28 10.50
CA SER A 24 12.18 -8.28 11.24
C SER A 24 11.17 -7.30 10.62
N PRO A 25 9.87 -7.60 10.60
CA PRO A 25 8.86 -6.70 10.04
C PRO A 25 8.81 -5.35 10.80
N ALA A 26 9.07 -5.36 12.11
CA ALA A 26 9.16 -4.13 12.91
C ALA A 26 10.32 -3.23 12.47
N GLN A 27 11.47 -3.83 12.14
CA GLN A 27 12.59 -3.08 11.57
C GLN A 27 12.28 -2.56 10.16
N HIS A 28 11.58 -3.36 9.34
CA HIS A 28 11.20 -2.95 7.99
C HIS A 28 10.28 -1.73 8.01
N VAL A 29 9.18 -1.76 8.77
CA VAL A 29 8.26 -0.60 8.85
C VAL A 29 8.92 0.61 9.51
N ARG A 30 9.82 0.42 10.49
CA ARG A 30 10.58 1.53 11.07
C ARG A 30 11.45 2.23 10.02
N LEU A 31 12.20 1.46 9.23
CA LEU A 31 13.02 2.01 8.16
C LEU A 31 12.16 2.72 7.11
N MET A 32 11.01 2.15 6.74
CA MET A 32 10.10 2.79 5.79
C MET A 32 9.51 4.10 6.35
N GLY A 33 9.10 4.11 7.62
CA GLY A 33 8.63 5.32 8.30
C GLY A 33 9.67 6.43 8.33
N GLU A 34 10.91 6.13 8.74
CA GLU A 34 12.01 7.10 8.71
C GLU A 34 12.25 7.70 7.31
N ARG A 35 12.05 6.90 6.24
CA ARG A 35 12.21 7.39 4.86
C ARG A 35 11.01 8.23 4.42
N LEU A 36 9.80 7.85 4.77
CA LEU A 36 8.61 8.65 4.50
C LEU A 36 8.64 9.98 5.26
N ASP A 37 9.14 10.01 6.48
CA ASP A 37 9.29 11.25 7.26
C ASP A 37 10.34 12.19 6.63
N ALA A 38 11.45 11.61 6.16
CA ALA A 38 12.56 12.38 5.58
C ALA A 38 12.31 12.86 4.14
N TYR A 39 11.43 12.18 3.39
CA TYR A 39 11.21 12.42 1.97
C TYR A 39 9.71 12.56 1.66
N PRO A 40 9.17 13.80 1.59
CA PRO A 40 7.74 14.03 1.43
C PRO A 40 7.17 13.47 0.11
N ASN A 41 7.99 13.46 -0.95
CA ASN A 41 7.62 12.95 -2.28
C ASN A 41 7.86 11.43 -2.45
N LEU A 42 8.21 10.71 -1.37
CA LEU A 42 8.27 9.25 -1.38
C LEU A 42 6.89 8.67 -1.13
N TYR A 43 6.50 7.73 -1.99
CA TYR A 43 5.32 6.89 -1.89
C TYR A 43 5.77 5.43 -1.79
N LEU A 44 4.95 4.59 -1.16
CA LEU A 44 5.18 3.15 -1.11
C LEU A 44 4.12 2.44 -1.92
N ASP A 45 4.57 1.48 -2.70
CA ASP A 45 3.70 0.48 -3.29
C ASP A 45 3.69 -0.76 -2.38
N ILE A 46 2.49 -1.23 -2.03
CA ILE A 46 2.27 -2.45 -1.25
C ILE A 46 1.69 -3.57 -2.12
N SER A 47 1.80 -3.42 -3.44
CA SER A 47 1.34 -4.42 -4.39
C SER A 47 2.08 -5.75 -4.26
N TRP A 48 1.45 -6.77 -4.84
CA TRP A 48 1.88 -8.16 -4.80
C TRP A 48 1.74 -8.79 -3.40
N ASP A 49 1.78 -10.12 -3.34
CA ASP A 49 1.69 -10.87 -2.08
C ASP A 49 3.05 -10.98 -1.38
N VAL A 50 4.12 -10.39 -1.92
CA VAL A 50 5.50 -10.57 -1.45
C VAL A 50 5.75 -10.12 -0.02
N ILE A 51 5.15 -9.02 0.44
CA ILE A 51 5.29 -8.55 1.82
C ILE A 51 4.67 -9.57 2.78
N TYR A 52 3.47 -10.07 2.46
CA TYR A 52 2.83 -11.13 3.23
C TYR A 52 3.58 -12.45 3.14
N ASN A 53 4.10 -12.83 1.97
CA ASN A 53 4.86 -14.06 1.81
C ASN A 53 6.20 -14.04 2.54
N SER A 54 6.75 -12.86 2.80
CA SER A 54 8.00 -12.71 3.54
C SER A 54 7.80 -12.72 5.05
N TYR A 55 6.71 -12.12 5.54
CA TYR A 55 6.49 -11.94 6.98
C TYR A 55 5.34 -12.75 7.57
N HIS A 56 4.45 -13.27 6.73
CA HIS A 56 3.23 -14.00 7.06
C HIS A 56 2.29 -13.28 8.04
N ARG A 57 2.29 -11.94 8.01
CA ARG A 57 1.49 -11.11 8.91
C ARG A 57 1.21 -9.73 8.33
N TRP A 58 0.03 -9.21 8.68
CA TRP A 58 -0.35 -7.82 8.43
C TRP A 58 -0.61 -7.09 9.76
N GLY A 59 -1.56 -7.61 10.55
CA GLY A 59 -2.16 -7.00 11.75
C GLY A 59 -1.31 -6.02 12.54
N GLU A 60 -0.56 -6.49 13.53
CA GLU A 60 -0.01 -5.61 14.58
C GLU A 60 1.09 -4.63 14.13
N ILE A 61 1.67 -4.84 12.95
CA ILE A 61 2.85 -4.08 12.50
C ILE A 61 2.53 -3.26 11.25
N PHE A 62 2.00 -3.90 10.21
CA PHE A 62 1.77 -3.23 8.94
C PHE A 62 0.48 -2.41 8.95
N VAL A 63 -0.60 -2.87 9.61
CA VAL A 63 -1.87 -2.10 9.61
C VAL A 63 -1.72 -0.74 10.31
N PRO A 64 -1.13 -0.63 11.53
CA PRO A 64 -0.89 0.68 12.14
C PRO A 64 0.03 1.57 11.29
N PHE A 65 1.04 0.98 10.64
CA PHE A 65 1.92 1.71 9.73
C PHE A 65 1.16 2.24 8.50
N PHE A 66 0.29 1.42 7.90
CA PHE A 66 -0.54 1.83 6.77
C PHE A 66 -1.53 2.93 7.13
N ASN A 67 -2.15 2.85 8.31
CA ASN A 67 -3.02 3.92 8.80
C ASN A 67 -2.24 5.23 8.98
N ALA A 68 -1.07 5.17 9.64
CA ALA A 68 -0.25 6.35 9.92
C ALA A 68 0.30 7.06 8.68
N TYR A 69 0.59 6.33 7.60
CA TYR A 69 1.18 6.86 6.38
C TYR A 69 0.24 6.80 5.16
N SER A 70 -1.07 6.76 5.41
CA SER A 70 -2.04 6.32 4.43
C SER A 70 -2.11 7.15 3.15
N THR A 71 -1.75 8.44 3.17
CA THR A 71 -1.79 9.35 2.00
C THR A 71 -0.69 9.10 0.96
N ARG A 72 0.22 8.17 1.24
CA ARG A 72 1.40 7.89 0.39
C ARG A 72 1.60 6.41 0.09
N ILE A 73 0.51 5.63 0.11
CA ILE A 73 0.54 4.19 -0.12
C ILE A 73 -0.39 3.80 -1.28
N LEU A 74 0.08 2.96 -2.18
CA LEU A 74 -0.68 2.44 -3.31
C LEU A 74 -0.82 0.92 -3.20
N PRO A 75 -2.02 0.35 -3.35
CA PRO A 75 -2.21 -1.09 -3.42
C PRO A 75 -2.15 -1.59 -4.87
N GLY A 76 -2.00 -2.91 -5.04
CA GLY A 76 -2.11 -3.55 -6.34
C GLY A 76 -1.85 -5.04 -6.28
N THR A 77 -2.09 -5.75 -7.37
CA THR A 77 -1.79 -7.19 -7.47
C THR A 77 -0.43 -7.47 -8.08
N ASP A 78 0.14 -6.49 -8.80
CA ASP A 78 1.32 -6.69 -9.65
C ASP A 78 1.08 -7.73 -10.77
N PHE A 79 -0.17 -7.83 -11.24
CA PHE A 79 -0.60 -8.88 -12.18
C PHE A 79 0.11 -8.81 -13.54
N VAL A 80 0.40 -7.60 -14.04
CA VAL A 80 1.05 -7.40 -15.34
C VAL A 80 2.58 -7.44 -15.28
N ALA A 81 3.17 -7.82 -14.13
CA ALA A 81 4.62 -7.92 -13.98
C ALA A 81 5.26 -9.06 -14.78
N ALA A 82 4.48 -10.09 -15.14
CA ALA A 82 4.95 -11.19 -15.95
C ALA A 82 3.84 -11.77 -16.84
N ASP A 83 4.23 -12.21 -18.04
CA ASP A 83 3.34 -12.75 -19.07
C ASP A 83 2.70 -14.09 -18.68
N TYR A 84 3.35 -14.85 -17.79
CA TYR A 84 2.86 -16.15 -17.33
C TYR A 84 1.80 -16.08 -16.23
N LYS A 85 1.54 -14.90 -15.65
CA LYS A 85 0.58 -14.75 -14.56
C LYS A 85 -0.84 -15.04 -15.06
N THR A 86 -1.57 -15.88 -14.33
CA THR A 86 -2.95 -16.24 -14.67
C THR A 86 -3.97 -15.43 -13.87
N TRP A 87 -5.25 -15.52 -14.23
CA TRP A 87 -6.33 -14.88 -13.46
C TRP A 87 -6.43 -15.43 -12.03
N GLU A 88 -6.05 -16.69 -11.82
CA GLU A 88 -5.94 -17.28 -10.49
C GLU A 88 -4.81 -16.63 -9.67
N ASP A 89 -3.70 -16.26 -10.30
CA ASP A 89 -2.64 -15.48 -9.65
C ASP A 89 -3.15 -14.09 -9.27
N TYR A 90 -3.82 -13.38 -10.18
CA TYR A 90 -4.47 -12.10 -9.89
C TYR A 90 -5.42 -12.20 -8.70
N ALA A 91 -6.32 -13.18 -8.70
CA ALA A 91 -7.32 -13.34 -7.65
C ALA A 91 -6.69 -13.64 -6.29
N ARG A 92 -5.66 -14.49 -6.27
CA ARG A 92 -4.90 -14.81 -5.05
C ARG A 92 -4.16 -13.58 -4.52
N GLU A 93 -3.44 -12.88 -5.38
CA GLU A 93 -2.68 -11.67 -5.00
C GLU A 93 -3.62 -10.58 -4.48
N LEU A 94 -4.76 -10.36 -5.16
CA LEU A 94 -5.81 -9.43 -4.72
C LEU A 94 -6.36 -9.80 -3.35
N GLU A 95 -6.65 -11.09 -3.13
CA GLU A 95 -7.16 -11.58 -1.85
C GLU A 95 -6.14 -11.32 -0.73
N VAL A 96 -4.86 -11.67 -0.94
CA VAL A 96 -3.80 -11.51 0.07
C VAL A 96 -3.57 -10.05 0.43
N THR A 97 -3.50 -9.15 -0.55
CA THR A 97 -3.35 -7.71 -0.30
C THR A 97 -4.60 -7.14 0.37
N SER A 98 -5.79 -7.58 -0.03
CA SER A 98 -7.07 -7.12 0.55
C SER A 98 -7.25 -7.50 2.03
N ARG A 99 -6.55 -8.54 2.52
CA ARG A 99 -6.55 -8.89 3.96
C ARG A 99 -6.09 -7.74 4.85
N ALA A 100 -5.10 -6.95 4.39
CA ALA A 100 -4.67 -5.76 5.10
C ALA A 100 -5.65 -4.59 4.88
N LEU A 101 -6.09 -4.39 3.64
CA LEU A 101 -6.95 -3.27 3.27
C LEU A 101 -8.27 -3.28 4.06
N ARG A 102 -8.92 -4.43 4.20
CA ARG A 102 -10.24 -4.56 4.85
C ARG A 102 -10.27 -4.19 6.34
N VAL A 103 -9.11 -4.02 6.98
CA VAL A 103 -9.00 -3.69 8.41
C VAL A 103 -8.34 -2.33 8.65
N LEU A 104 -8.13 -1.54 7.59
CA LEU A 104 -7.66 -0.17 7.70
C LEU A 104 -8.74 0.71 8.33
N GLU A 105 -8.30 1.83 8.92
CA GLU A 105 -9.21 2.92 9.30
C GLU A 105 -9.82 3.57 8.06
N ASP A 106 -10.99 4.18 8.21
CA ASP A 106 -11.78 4.75 7.11
C ASP A 106 -10.98 5.66 6.17
N ASP A 107 -10.23 6.62 6.72
CA ASP A 107 -9.39 7.51 5.93
C ASP A 107 -8.32 6.73 5.16
N ALA A 108 -7.69 5.76 5.81
CA ALA A 108 -6.65 4.96 5.18
C ALA A 108 -7.21 4.01 4.11
N PHE A 109 -8.38 3.43 4.35
CA PHE A 109 -9.10 2.62 3.38
C PHE A 109 -9.49 3.45 2.15
N ARG A 110 -10.02 4.66 2.36
CA ARG A 110 -10.34 5.59 1.27
C ARG A 110 -9.09 6.00 0.48
N ASN A 111 -8.02 6.34 1.18
CA ASN A 111 -6.76 6.76 0.56
C ASN A 111 -6.15 5.66 -0.30
N ILE A 112 -6.09 4.45 0.25
CA ILE A 112 -5.37 3.31 -0.32
C ILE A 112 -6.31 2.46 -1.19
N ALA A 113 -7.31 1.82 -0.58
CA ALA A 113 -8.13 0.80 -1.23
C ALA A 113 -9.11 1.38 -2.26
N LEU A 114 -9.71 2.53 -1.97
CA LEU A 114 -10.61 3.21 -2.92
C LEU A 114 -9.86 4.09 -3.94
N GLY A 115 -8.54 4.23 -3.80
CA GLY A 115 -7.67 4.76 -4.84
C GLY A 115 -7.48 6.28 -4.86
N GLN A 116 -7.84 7.02 -3.81
CA GLN A 116 -7.61 8.47 -3.78
C GLN A 116 -6.14 8.83 -4.06
N ASN A 117 -5.20 8.12 -3.43
CA ASN A 117 -3.76 8.34 -3.66
C ASN A 117 -3.37 8.10 -5.12
N TYR A 118 -3.98 7.11 -5.78
CA TYR A 118 -3.72 6.82 -7.19
C TYR A 118 -4.24 7.94 -8.09
N PHE A 119 -5.46 8.45 -7.82
CA PHE A 119 -6.01 9.58 -8.58
C PHE A 119 -5.15 10.83 -8.44
N GLU A 120 -4.70 11.16 -7.23
CA GLU A 120 -3.81 12.30 -6.97
C GLU A 120 -2.42 12.13 -7.56
N LEU A 121 -1.87 10.91 -7.55
CA LEU A 121 -0.58 10.61 -8.15
C LEU A 121 -0.62 10.77 -9.67
N MET A 122 -1.69 10.30 -10.30
CA MET A 122 -1.88 10.28 -11.74
C MET A 122 -2.56 11.54 -12.29
N GLU A 123 -2.90 12.50 -11.44
CA GLU A 123 -3.62 13.74 -11.78
C GLU A 123 -4.95 13.46 -12.50
N ILE A 124 -5.64 12.39 -12.10
CA ILE A 124 -6.93 12.00 -12.64
C ILE A 124 -8.01 12.79 -11.88
N PRO A 125 -8.97 13.45 -12.56
CA PRO A 125 -9.99 14.29 -11.93
C PRO A 125 -11.13 13.46 -11.32
N TYR A 126 -10.78 12.47 -10.50
CA TYR A 126 -11.69 11.65 -9.72
C TYR A 126 -11.38 11.77 -8.23
N GLU A 127 -12.43 11.63 -7.44
CA GLU A 127 -12.33 11.50 -6.00
C GLU A 127 -12.83 10.12 -5.60
N ALA A 128 -12.12 9.47 -4.68
CA ALA A 128 -12.65 8.27 -4.06
C ALA A 128 -14.01 8.56 -3.42
N PRO A 129 -14.96 7.61 -3.39
CA PRO A 129 -16.25 7.82 -2.75
C PRO A 129 -16.08 7.93 -1.22
N ALA A 130 -16.94 8.73 -0.59
CA ALA A 130 -16.99 8.80 0.88
C ALA A 130 -17.42 7.43 1.43
N LEU A 131 -16.90 7.07 2.60
CA LEU A 131 -17.37 5.88 3.30
C LEU A 131 -18.70 6.18 3.96
N CYS A 132 -19.59 5.19 3.97
CA CYS A 132 -20.88 5.30 4.64
C CYS A 132 -20.62 5.53 6.14
N SER A 133 -21.20 6.58 6.70
CA SER A 133 -21.24 6.70 8.16
C SER A 133 -22.22 5.67 8.71
N VAL A 134 -21.92 5.15 9.89
CA VAL A 134 -22.80 4.17 10.59
C VAL A 134 -24.19 4.75 10.88
N ASP A 135 -24.33 6.08 10.79
CA ASP A 135 -25.54 6.85 11.09
C ASP A 135 -26.38 7.23 9.86
N GLU A 136 -25.92 6.96 8.63
CA GLU A 136 -26.74 7.19 7.44
C GLU A 136 -27.65 5.96 7.18
N PRO A 137 -28.99 6.12 7.19
CA PRO A 137 -29.88 5.03 6.82
C PRO A 137 -29.62 4.66 5.36
N SER A 138 -29.37 3.38 5.11
CA SER A 138 -29.25 2.79 3.77
C SER A 138 -30.43 3.24 2.91
N ARG A 139 -30.15 3.99 1.85
CA ARG A 139 -31.16 4.42 0.85
C ARG A 139 -31.67 3.24 0.02
#